data_AF-A0A316C105-F1
#
_entry.id   AF-A0A316C105-F1
#
_cell.length_a   1.000
_cell.length_b   1.000
_cell.length_c   1.000
_cell.angle_alpha   90.00
_cell.angle_beta   90.00
_cell.angle_gamma   90.00
#
_symmetry.space_group_name_H-M   'P 1'
#
loop_
_entity.id
_entity.type
_entity.pdbx_description
1 polymer ?
#
loop_
_entity_poly.entity_id
_entity_poly.type
_entity_poly.pdbx_seq_one_letter_code
_entity_poly.pdbx_strand_id
1 'polypeptide(L)'
;MKIVTKPIAGISLLFSSSIPAAAYDLPANLPARKPGLWEMRTTGTVGPNQLKDIKRYCLDAKADRALQELKILRKEQQVVFHDISCQAPKFSLAGEVLAGEMACRTNSQDDDDAAGNDFRWTTTFRSESEVVEVEHSGPNDVPLLLEIDLVEEQRWIGECPAGQTPGDGIDVGFTYNSDAWPDEAQPVNIYESLAVSDKLLKEGVEINKRLGAI
;
A
#
# COMPACT_ATOMS: atom_id res chain seq x y z
N MET A 1 -8.39 8.22 71.90
CA MET A 1 -8.04 8.77 70.57
C MET A 1 -7.46 7.66 69.73
N LYS A 2 -8.16 7.21 68.68
CA LYS A 2 -7.67 6.22 67.71
C LYS A 2 -7.65 6.90 66.33
N ILE A 3 -6.47 6.93 65.73
CA ILE A 3 -6.22 7.52 64.40
C ILE A 3 -6.60 6.47 63.35
N VAL A 4 -7.48 6.84 62.42
CA VAL A 4 -7.89 6.02 61.29
C VAL A 4 -7.19 6.52 60.03
N THR A 5 -6.28 5.71 59.50
CA THR A 5 -5.65 5.88 58.19
C THR A 5 -6.52 5.28 57.09
N LYS A 6 -6.83 6.06 56.04
CA LYS A 6 -7.46 5.57 54.80
C LYS A 6 -6.39 5.28 53.74
N PRO A 7 -6.49 4.16 52.98
CA PRO A 7 -5.60 3.88 51.87
C PRO A 7 -6.04 4.63 50.60
N ILE A 8 -5.07 5.14 49.85
CA ILE A 8 -5.24 5.75 48.53
C ILE A 8 -5.04 4.63 47.49
N ALA A 9 -6.09 4.31 46.75
CA ALA A 9 -6.03 3.40 45.61
C ALA A 9 -5.43 4.12 44.40
N GLY A 10 -4.33 3.58 43.87
CA GLY A 10 -3.70 4.04 42.63
C GLY A 10 -4.49 3.57 41.41
N ILE A 11 -4.81 4.50 40.52
CA ILE A 11 -5.43 4.25 39.22
C ILE A 11 -4.31 4.14 38.19
N SER A 12 -4.03 2.92 37.73
CA SER A 12 -3.18 2.67 36.57
C SER A 12 -3.99 2.91 35.30
N LEU A 13 -3.75 4.04 34.62
CA LEU A 13 -4.25 4.29 33.27
C LEU A 13 -3.36 3.56 32.26
N LEU A 14 -3.86 2.44 31.72
CA LEU A 14 -3.34 1.85 30.49
C LEU A 14 -3.84 2.68 29.31
N PHE A 15 -2.98 3.51 28.74
CA PHE A 15 -3.22 4.13 27.45
C PHE A 15 -2.98 3.07 26.36
N SER A 16 -4.04 2.39 25.93
CA SER A 16 -4.05 1.69 24.66
C SER A 16 -4.08 2.74 23.54
N SER A 17 -2.92 3.09 23.00
CA SER A 17 -2.80 3.86 21.77
C SER A 17 -3.22 2.95 20.60
N SER A 18 -4.50 2.92 20.28
CA SER A 18 -4.97 2.47 18.98
C SER A 18 -4.47 3.48 17.95
N ILE A 19 -3.41 3.14 17.23
CA ILE A 19 -2.97 3.87 16.05
C ILE A 19 -4.11 3.73 15.03
N PRO A 20 -4.78 4.81 14.60
CA PRO A 20 -5.65 4.72 13.45
C PRO A 20 -4.74 4.49 12.24
N ALA A 21 -4.67 3.25 11.76
CA ALA A 21 -4.24 3.00 10.39
C ALA A 21 -5.15 3.82 9.47
N ALA A 22 -4.58 4.43 8.43
CA ALA A 22 -5.36 5.10 7.39
C ALA A 22 -6.33 4.08 6.77
N ALA A 23 -7.54 4.02 7.30
CA ALA A 23 -8.57 3.14 6.78
C ALA A 23 -9.18 3.83 5.55
N TYR A 24 -8.67 3.48 4.37
CA TYR A 24 -9.30 3.90 3.12
C TYR A 24 -10.73 3.36 3.04
N ASP A 25 -11.64 4.13 2.45
CA ASP A 25 -13.05 3.75 2.29
C ASP A 25 -13.24 2.75 1.13
N LEU A 26 -12.59 1.60 1.27
CA LEU A 26 -12.74 0.47 0.37
C LEU A 26 -14.14 -0.15 0.55
N PRO A 27 -14.84 -0.52 -0.55
CA PRO A 27 -16.17 -1.10 -0.48
C PRO A 27 -16.28 -2.29 0.49
N ALA A 28 -17.37 -2.36 1.26
CA ALA A 28 -17.56 -3.42 2.24
C ALA A 28 -17.81 -4.81 1.62
N ASN A 29 -18.19 -4.86 0.34
CA ASN A 29 -18.57 -6.06 -0.39
C ASN A 29 -17.51 -6.51 -1.42
N LEU A 30 -16.23 -6.28 -1.14
CA LEU A 30 -15.15 -6.82 -1.97
C LEU A 30 -15.21 -8.35 -2.02
N PRO A 31 -15.01 -8.96 -3.19
CA PRO A 31 -14.88 -10.41 -3.29
C PRO A 31 -13.74 -10.92 -2.39
N ALA A 32 -14.04 -11.96 -1.60
CA ALA A 32 -13.08 -12.51 -0.66
C ALA A 32 -12.09 -13.44 -1.36
N ARG A 33 -10.81 -13.29 -1.04
CA ARG A 33 -9.77 -14.27 -1.38
C ARG A 33 -9.85 -15.49 -0.48
N LYS A 34 -9.50 -16.64 -1.04
CA LYS A 34 -9.25 -17.86 -0.28
C LYS A 34 -8.08 -17.63 0.69
N PRO A 35 -8.23 -17.94 1.99
CA PRO A 35 -7.13 -17.88 2.94
C PRO A 35 -5.98 -18.82 2.56
N GLY A 36 -4.73 -18.41 2.82
CA GLY A 36 -3.54 -19.20 2.55
C GLY A 36 -2.41 -18.39 1.92
N LEU A 37 -1.44 -19.09 1.34
CA LEU A 37 -0.29 -18.48 0.68
C LEU A 37 -0.66 -18.03 -0.74
N TRP A 38 -0.42 -16.75 -1.01
CA TRP A 38 -0.59 -16.13 -2.32
C TRP A 38 0.74 -15.74 -2.91
N GLU A 39 0.93 -15.97 -4.21
CA GLU A 39 2.04 -15.44 -5.00
C GLU A 39 1.51 -14.32 -5.90
N MET A 40 2.25 -13.22 -5.94
CA MET A 40 1.97 -12.01 -6.71
C MET A 40 3.17 -11.81 -7.63
N ARG A 41 2.92 -11.83 -8.93
CA ARG A 41 3.95 -11.58 -9.95
C ARG A 41 3.60 -10.32 -10.69
N THR A 42 4.44 -9.31 -10.57
CA THR A 42 4.26 -8.03 -11.24
C THR A 42 5.17 -7.96 -12.45
N THR A 43 4.61 -7.55 -13.58
CA THR A 43 5.35 -7.17 -14.79
C THR A 43 4.87 -5.82 -15.28
N GLY A 44 5.68 -5.15 -16.10
CA GLY A 44 5.27 -3.90 -16.73
C GLY A 44 6.44 -2.93 -16.90
N THR A 45 6.15 -1.64 -16.88
CA THR A 45 7.13 -0.58 -17.07
C THR A 45 7.07 0.48 -15.98
N VAL A 46 8.24 1.00 -15.62
CA VAL A 46 8.42 2.22 -14.82
C VAL A 46 9.35 3.13 -15.62
N GLY A 47 8.77 4.14 -16.24
CA GLY A 47 9.40 4.93 -17.29
C GLY A 47 9.90 4.02 -18.43
N PRO A 48 11.16 4.15 -18.88
CA PRO A 48 11.69 3.32 -19.95
C PRO A 48 12.07 1.90 -19.51
N ASN A 49 11.98 1.57 -18.21
CA ASN A 49 12.50 0.32 -17.68
C ASN A 49 11.41 -0.75 -17.55
N GLN A 50 11.68 -1.95 -18.06
CA GLN A 50 10.82 -3.12 -17.84
C GLN A 50 11.05 -3.68 -16.44
N LEU A 51 9.98 -3.88 -15.67
CA LEU A 51 10.00 -4.39 -14.30
C LEU A 51 9.52 -5.85 -14.26
N LYS A 52 10.17 -6.68 -13.43
CA LYS A 52 9.62 -7.96 -12.93
C LYS A 52 9.81 -8.03 -11.42
N ASP A 53 8.75 -8.31 -10.67
CA ASP A 53 8.74 -8.39 -9.19
C ASP A 53 7.96 -9.63 -8.75
N ILE A 54 8.39 -10.28 -7.67
CA ILE A 54 7.67 -11.42 -7.08
C ILE A 54 7.56 -11.24 -5.57
N LYS A 55 6.32 -11.28 -5.08
CA LYS A 55 6.03 -11.31 -3.65
C LYS A 55 5.14 -12.49 -3.30
N ARG A 56 5.29 -12.99 -2.09
CA ARG A 56 4.41 -14.02 -1.53
C ARG A 56 3.95 -13.60 -0.15
N TYR A 57 2.65 -13.74 0.12
CA TYR A 57 2.08 -13.40 1.43
C TYR A 57 1.13 -14.48 1.90
N CYS A 58 1.19 -14.79 3.19
CA CYS A 58 0.15 -15.52 3.89
C CYS A 58 -1.03 -14.57 4.15
N LEU A 59 -2.19 -14.86 3.57
CA LEU A 59 -3.36 -14.00 3.64
C LEU A 59 -4.51 -14.69 4.39
N ASP A 60 -5.11 -13.95 5.32
CA ASP A 60 -6.49 -14.11 5.77
C ASP A 60 -7.28 -12.85 5.39
N ALA A 61 -8.55 -12.75 5.80
CA ALA A 61 -9.38 -11.59 5.48
C ALA A 61 -8.80 -10.25 6.00
N LYS A 62 -8.09 -10.28 7.15
CA LYS A 62 -7.50 -9.07 7.75
C LYS A 62 -6.21 -8.68 7.04
N ALA A 63 -5.34 -9.64 6.74
CA ALA A 63 -4.10 -9.42 6.02
C ALA A 63 -4.35 -9.02 4.56
N ASP A 64 -5.39 -9.56 3.91
CA ASP A 64 -5.80 -9.13 2.57
C ASP A 64 -6.28 -7.68 2.57
N ARG A 65 -7.09 -7.27 3.55
CA ARG A 65 -7.47 -5.86 3.74
C ARG A 65 -6.23 -4.97 3.94
N ALA A 66 -5.32 -5.37 4.81
CA ALA A 66 -4.09 -4.65 5.09
C ALA A 66 -3.19 -4.54 3.84
N LEU A 67 -3.15 -5.57 2.99
CA LEU A 67 -2.44 -5.54 1.72
C LEU A 67 -3.01 -4.49 0.77
N GLN A 68 -4.34 -4.41 0.65
CA GLN A 68 -4.99 -3.38 -0.17
C GLN A 68 -4.63 -1.97 0.32
N GLU A 69 -4.68 -1.75 1.63
CA GLU A 69 -4.28 -0.47 2.25
C GLU A 69 -2.81 -0.15 1.99
N LEU A 70 -1.92 -1.15 2.08
CA LEU A 70 -0.49 -0.99 1.82
C LEU A 70 -0.21 -0.56 0.39
N LYS A 71 -0.93 -1.12 -0.58
CA LYS A 71 -0.79 -0.76 -1.98
C LYS A 71 -1.20 0.67 -2.28
N ILE A 72 -2.25 1.16 -1.64
CA ILE A 72 -2.69 2.55 -1.77
C ILE A 72 -1.66 3.49 -1.14
N LEU A 73 -1.23 3.17 0.08
CA LEU A 73 -0.24 3.96 0.83
C LEU A 73 1.10 4.08 0.08
N ARG A 74 1.53 3.02 -0.59
CA ARG A 74 2.75 3.04 -1.43
C ARG A 74 2.62 3.96 -2.64
N LYS A 75 1.43 4.10 -3.23
CA LYS A 75 1.18 5.06 -4.33
C LYS A 75 1.35 6.51 -3.84
N GLU A 76 0.82 6.84 -2.66
CA GLU A 76 1.01 8.16 -2.05
C GLU A 76 2.50 8.41 -1.73
N GLN A 77 3.16 7.40 -1.16
CA GLN A 77 4.59 7.47 -0.83
C GLN A 77 5.48 7.68 -2.07
N GLN A 78 5.07 7.18 -3.24
CA GLN A 78 5.83 7.32 -4.48
C GLN A 78 6.02 8.79 -4.88
N VAL A 79 5.02 9.63 -4.62
CA VAL A 79 5.01 11.01 -5.10
C VAL A 79 5.35 12.03 -4.01
N VAL A 80 5.25 11.67 -2.73
CA VAL A 80 5.46 12.61 -1.62
C VAL A 80 6.83 13.29 -1.65
N PHE A 81 7.89 12.61 -2.11
CA PHE A 81 9.24 13.19 -2.18
C PHE A 81 9.44 14.19 -3.33
N HIS A 82 8.42 14.39 -4.17
CA HIS A 82 8.39 15.35 -5.27
C HIS A 82 7.53 16.58 -4.96
N ASP A 83 7.22 16.84 -3.69
CA ASP A 83 6.27 17.88 -3.24
C ASP A 83 4.87 17.76 -3.87
N ILE A 84 4.44 16.51 -4.07
CA ILE A 84 3.12 16.18 -4.61
C ILE A 84 2.25 15.61 -3.49
N SER A 85 1.02 16.11 -3.40
CA SER A 85 0.03 15.67 -2.43
C SER A 85 -1.14 14.98 -3.14
N CYS A 86 -1.57 13.83 -2.62
CA CYS A 86 -2.69 13.07 -3.17
C CYS A 86 -4.01 13.44 -2.49
N GLN A 87 -5.07 13.52 -3.30
CA GLN A 87 -6.43 13.50 -2.79
C GLN A 87 -6.78 12.10 -2.28
N ALA A 88 -7.78 11.99 -1.41
CA ALA A 88 -8.27 10.69 -0.98
C ALA A 88 -8.68 9.84 -2.20
N PRO A 89 -8.28 8.55 -2.24
CA PRO A 89 -8.63 7.68 -3.35
C PRO A 89 -10.13 7.44 -3.42
N LYS A 90 -10.65 7.33 -4.64
CA LYS A 90 -12.05 6.99 -4.90
C LYS A 90 -12.13 5.57 -5.44
N PHE A 91 -13.13 4.84 -4.96
CA PHE A 91 -13.36 3.45 -5.33
C PHE A 91 -14.72 3.25 -5.97
N SER A 92 -14.79 2.33 -6.92
CA SER A 92 -16.06 1.81 -7.45
C SER A 92 -15.95 0.31 -7.65
N LEU A 93 -17.01 -0.42 -7.33
CA LEU A 93 -17.09 -1.87 -7.51
C LEU A 93 -18.22 -2.19 -8.48
N ALA A 94 -17.88 -2.82 -9.60
CA ALA A 94 -18.83 -3.24 -10.63
C ALA A 94 -18.66 -4.75 -10.88
N GLY A 95 -19.53 -5.56 -10.28
CA GLY A 95 -19.37 -7.01 -10.28
C GLY A 95 -18.05 -7.41 -9.61
N GLU A 96 -17.20 -8.12 -10.34
CA GLU A 96 -15.90 -8.64 -9.86
C GLU A 96 -14.73 -7.67 -10.10
N VAL A 97 -15.00 -6.42 -10.49
CA VAL A 97 -13.96 -5.42 -10.79
C VAL A 97 -14.06 -4.26 -9.81
N LEU A 98 -13.06 -4.14 -8.95
CA LEU A 98 -12.80 -2.95 -8.15
C LEU A 98 -11.95 -1.99 -8.97
N ALA A 99 -12.42 -0.78 -9.23
CA ALA A 99 -11.63 0.29 -9.80
C ALA A 99 -11.29 1.32 -8.72
N GLY A 100 -10.05 1.79 -8.72
CA GLY A 100 -9.56 2.88 -7.88
C GLY A 100 -8.93 3.98 -8.71
N GLU A 101 -9.11 5.22 -8.26
CA GLU A 101 -8.43 6.39 -8.82
C GLU A 101 -7.96 7.32 -7.70
N MET A 102 -6.82 7.97 -7.92
CA MET A 102 -6.24 8.91 -6.97
C MET A 102 -5.52 10.01 -7.74
N ALA A 103 -6.01 11.24 -7.57
CA ALA A 103 -5.40 12.40 -8.19
C ALA A 103 -4.35 13.00 -7.25
N CYS A 104 -3.11 13.14 -7.71
CA CYS A 104 -2.04 13.78 -6.94
C CYS A 104 -1.52 15.01 -7.65
N ARG A 105 -1.43 16.14 -6.94
CA ARG A 105 -1.09 17.44 -7.49
C ARG A 105 0.15 18.02 -6.82
N THR A 106 0.96 18.72 -7.62
CA THR A 106 2.07 19.55 -7.15
C THR A 106 1.57 20.68 -6.25
N ASN A 107 2.42 21.12 -5.33
CA ASN A 107 2.18 22.33 -4.53
C ASN A 107 2.93 23.57 -5.11
N SER A 108 3.66 23.41 -6.22
CA SER A 108 4.41 24.47 -6.90
C SER A 108 3.48 25.58 -7.39
N GLN A 109 3.92 26.84 -7.26
CA GLN A 109 3.21 27.99 -7.83
C GLN A 109 3.52 28.23 -9.31
N ASP A 110 4.61 27.63 -9.82
CA ASP A 110 5.06 27.77 -11.21
C ASP A 110 4.41 26.73 -12.14
N ASP A 111 3.83 25.68 -11.57
CA ASP A 111 3.11 24.64 -12.30
C ASP A 111 1.64 25.02 -12.53
N ASP A 112 0.98 24.38 -13.49
CA ASP A 112 -0.47 24.51 -13.63
C ASP A 112 -1.24 23.72 -12.54
N ASP A 113 -2.51 24.07 -12.32
CA ASP A 113 -3.36 23.47 -11.29
C ASP A 113 -3.61 21.95 -11.48
N ALA A 114 -3.32 21.39 -12.67
CA ALA A 114 -3.50 19.98 -13.00
C ALA A 114 -2.20 19.16 -12.90
N ALA A 115 -1.05 19.82 -12.76
CA ALA A 115 0.25 19.19 -12.73
C ALA A 115 0.41 18.24 -11.54
N GLY A 116 1.03 17.09 -11.77
CA GLY A 116 1.25 16.05 -10.76
C GLY A 116 1.32 14.65 -11.35
N ASN A 117 0.69 13.67 -10.69
CA ASN A 117 0.64 12.28 -11.15
C ASN A 117 -0.70 11.64 -10.76
N ASP A 118 -1.46 11.20 -11.76
CA ASP A 118 -2.75 10.53 -11.52
C ASP A 118 -2.57 9.02 -11.52
N PHE A 119 -3.03 8.36 -10.46
CA PHE A 119 -3.07 6.90 -10.39
C PHE A 119 -4.46 6.39 -10.74
N ARG A 120 -4.50 5.34 -11.55
CA ARG A 120 -5.70 4.56 -11.86
C ARG A 120 -5.37 3.09 -11.79
N TRP A 121 -6.18 2.30 -11.10
CA TRP A 121 -5.98 0.86 -11.04
C TRP A 121 -7.28 0.09 -11.05
N THR A 122 -7.19 -1.17 -11.45
CA THR A 122 -8.30 -2.12 -11.39
C THR A 122 -7.83 -3.41 -10.75
N THR A 123 -8.64 -3.97 -9.87
CA THR A 123 -8.47 -5.30 -9.29
C THR A 123 -9.63 -6.16 -9.77
N THR A 124 -9.33 -7.14 -10.61
CA THR A 124 -10.28 -8.10 -11.15
C THR A 124 -10.20 -9.40 -10.37
N PHE A 125 -11.27 -9.74 -9.65
CA PHE A 125 -11.39 -10.98 -8.90
C PHE A 125 -11.90 -12.08 -9.84
N ARG A 126 -10.98 -12.79 -10.50
CA ARG A 126 -11.36 -13.87 -11.44
C ARG A 126 -11.97 -15.07 -10.73
N SER A 127 -11.48 -15.35 -9.52
CA SER A 127 -12.02 -16.36 -8.61
C SER A 127 -11.53 -16.10 -7.18
N GLU A 128 -11.96 -16.91 -6.21
CA GLU A 128 -11.38 -16.88 -4.85
C GLU A 128 -9.88 -17.21 -4.81
N SER A 129 -9.30 -17.76 -5.89
CA SER A 129 -7.91 -18.21 -5.96
C SER A 129 -7.06 -17.48 -7.02
N GLU A 130 -7.65 -16.54 -7.76
CA GLU A 130 -6.98 -15.80 -8.82
C GLU A 130 -7.48 -14.36 -8.89
N VAL A 131 -6.56 -13.42 -8.83
CA VAL A 131 -6.83 -11.99 -8.93
C VAL A 131 -5.82 -11.37 -9.88
N VAL A 132 -6.25 -10.42 -10.70
CA VAL A 132 -5.35 -9.62 -11.53
C VAL A 132 -5.53 -8.16 -11.19
N GLU A 133 -4.42 -7.49 -10.91
CA GLU A 133 -4.39 -6.05 -10.72
C GLU A 133 -3.69 -5.39 -11.90
N VAL A 134 -4.25 -4.29 -12.41
CA VAL A 134 -3.64 -3.46 -13.44
C VAL A 134 -3.55 -2.06 -12.88
N GLU A 135 -2.38 -1.46 -12.93
CA GLU A 135 -2.10 -0.11 -12.47
C GLU A 135 -1.53 0.70 -13.62
N HIS A 136 -2.02 1.92 -13.74
CA HIS A 136 -1.50 2.95 -14.63
C HIS A 136 -1.32 4.23 -13.83
N SER A 137 -0.16 4.88 -13.95
CA SER A 137 0.02 6.24 -13.47
C SER A 137 0.83 7.05 -14.45
N GLY A 138 0.33 8.23 -14.81
CA GLY A 138 0.99 9.13 -15.76
C GLY A 138 1.27 10.49 -15.11
N PRO A 139 2.48 11.04 -15.29
CA PRO A 139 2.77 12.41 -14.88
C PRO A 139 2.05 13.40 -15.79
N ASN A 140 1.46 14.43 -15.19
CA ASN A 140 0.91 15.58 -15.89
C ASN A 140 1.83 16.76 -15.64
N ASP A 141 2.49 17.27 -16.68
CA ASP A 141 3.28 18.51 -16.67
C ASP A 141 4.33 18.65 -15.54
N VAL A 142 4.73 17.55 -14.90
CA VAL A 142 5.81 17.50 -13.89
C VAL A 142 7.01 16.73 -14.45
N PRO A 143 8.14 17.41 -14.71
CA PRO A 143 9.36 16.75 -15.15
C PRO A 143 9.88 15.73 -14.12
N LEU A 144 10.59 14.69 -14.61
CA LEU A 144 11.27 13.66 -13.82
C LEU A 144 10.39 12.64 -13.08
N LEU A 145 9.08 12.83 -13.02
CA LEU A 145 8.18 11.74 -12.68
C LEU A 145 8.11 10.74 -13.82
N LEU A 146 8.00 9.46 -13.47
CA LEU A 146 7.96 8.36 -14.43
C LEU A 146 6.53 7.86 -14.58
N GLU A 147 6.13 7.63 -15.83
CA GLU A 147 4.94 6.84 -16.13
C GLU A 147 5.11 5.41 -15.59
N ILE A 148 4.01 4.83 -15.12
CA ILE A 148 3.95 3.48 -14.58
C ILE A 148 2.83 2.73 -15.27
N ASP A 149 3.13 1.55 -15.78
CA ASP A 149 2.16 0.60 -16.32
C ASP A 149 2.49 -0.77 -15.77
N LEU A 150 1.70 -1.29 -14.83
CA LEU A 150 1.97 -2.56 -14.18
C LEU A 150 0.77 -3.50 -14.27
N VAL A 151 1.07 -4.79 -14.42
CA VAL A 151 0.11 -5.89 -14.27
C VAL A 151 0.65 -6.82 -13.20
N GLU A 152 -0.13 -7.03 -12.15
CA GLU A 152 0.16 -8.00 -11.09
C GLU A 152 -0.81 -9.18 -11.16
N GLU A 153 -0.29 -10.35 -11.52
CA GLU A 153 -1.02 -11.60 -11.50
C GLU A 153 -0.87 -12.26 -10.12
N GLN A 154 -1.99 -12.54 -9.47
CA GLN A 154 -2.01 -13.04 -8.10
C GLN A 154 -2.73 -14.39 -8.05
N ARG A 155 -2.08 -15.40 -7.46
CA ARG A 155 -2.61 -16.76 -7.38
C ARG A 155 -2.46 -17.35 -5.99
N TRP A 156 -3.49 -18.06 -5.52
CA TRP A 156 -3.40 -18.92 -4.35
C TRP A 156 -2.55 -20.14 -4.69
N ILE A 157 -1.49 -20.40 -3.92
CA ILE A 157 -0.52 -21.47 -4.20
C ILE A 157 -0.48 -22.54 -3.11
N GLY A 158 -1.26 -22.40 -2.03
CA GLY A 158 -1.36 -23.41 -0.99
C GLY A 158 -1.75 -22.84 0.37
N GLU A 159 -1.69 -23.68 1.40
CA GLU A 159 -1.77 -23.24 2.78
C GLU A 159 -0.53 -22.43 3.16
N CYS A 160 -0.65 -21.57 4.17
CA CYS A 160 0.53 -20.87 4.70
C CYS A 160 1.54 -21.88 5.27
N PRO A 161 2.85 -21.70 5.00
CA PRO A 161 3.91 -22.53 5.58
C PRO A 161 3.85 -22.58 7.10
N ALA A 162 4.28 -23.71 7.68
CA ALA A 162 4.34 -23.86 9.13
C ALA A 162 5.22 -22.76 9.75
N GLY A 163 4.69 -22.09 10.78
CA GLY A 163 5.37 -20.99 11.46
C GLY A 163 5.14 -19.60 10.84
N GLN A 164 4.50 -19.50 9.67
CA GLN A 164 3.99 -18.22 9.16
C GLN A 164 2.61 -17.92 9.72
N THR A 165 2.38 -16.66 10.05
CA THR A 165 1.09 -16.11 10.44
C THR A 165 0.54 -15.20 9.33
N PRO A 166 -0.78 -14.97 9.26
CA PRO A 166 -1.36 -14.04 8.29
C PRO A 166 -0.69 -12.67 8.37
N GLY A 167 -0.23 -12.15 7.23
CA GLY A 167 0.58 -10.94 7.14
C GLY A 167 2.05 -11.21 6.83
N ASP A 168 2.58 -12.38 7.22
CA ASP A 168 3.96 -12.77 6.89
C ASP A 168 4.10 -13.07 5.40
N GLY A 169 5.30 -12.84 4.88
CA GLY A 169 5.59 -13.03 3.47
C GLY A 169 7.07 -13.08 3.15
N ILE A 170 7.32 -13.24 1.85
CA ILE A 170 8.65 -13.20 1.26
C ILE A 170 8.56 -12.25 0.07
N ASP A 171 9.41 -11.23 0.08
CA ASP A 171 9.70 -10.41 -1.07
C ASP A 171 10.91 -11.04 -1.78
N VAL A 172 10.73 -11.52 -3.00
CA VAL A 172 11.81 -12.14 -3.78
C VAL A 172 12.64 -11.07 -4.52
N GLY A 173 12.24 -9.80 -4.39
CA GLY A 173 12.87 -8.66 -5.01
C GLY A 173 12.30 -8.37 -6.39
N PHE A 174 13.04 -7.53 -7.13
CA PHE A 174 12.67 -7.12 -8.47
C PHE A 174 13.90 -7.04 -9.39
N THR A 175 13.67 -7.13 -10.70
CA THR A 175 14.67 -6.88 -11.73
C THR A 175 14.19 -5.79 -12.69
N TYR A 176 15.14 -4.99 -13.19
CA TYR A 176 14.90 -4.04 -14.28
C TYR A 176 15.60 -4.50 -15.55
N ASN A 177 14.90 -4.37 -16.69
CA ASN A 177 15.43 -4.66 -18.03
C ASN A 177 16.08 -6.04 -18.13
N SER A 178 15.50 -7.03 -17.44
CA SER A 178 15.98 -8.39 -17.39
C SER A 178 14.88 -9.37 -17.76
N ASP A 179 15.23 -10.39 -18.53
CA ASP A 179 14.34 -11.50 -18.80
C ASP A 179 14.22 -12.44 -17.59
N ALA A 180 15.17 -12.41 -16.66
CA ALA A 180 15.14 -13.23 -15.46
C ALA A 180 14.19 -12.66 -14.40
N TRP A 181 13.47 -13.57 -13.75
CA TRP A 181 12.77 -13.26 -12.51
C TRP A 181 13.77 -13.09 -11.36
N PRO A 182 13.47 -12.24 -10.37
CA PRO A 182 14.30 -12.07 -9.19
C PRO A 182 14.27 -13.36 -8.35
N ASP A 183 15.34 -13.61 -7.60
CA ASP A 183 15.53 -14.82 -6.78
C ASP A 183 16.06 -14.53 -5.36
N GLU A 184 16.08 -13.26 -4.95
CA GLU A 184 16.58 -12.81 -3.64
C GLU A 184 15.46 -12.74 -2.61
N ALA A 185 15.17 -13.88 -1.98
CA ALA A 185 14.12 -13.97 -0.95
C ALA A 185 14.49 -13.25 0.36
N GLN A 186 13.71 -12.22 0.71
CA GLN A 186 13.77 -11.51 1.99
C GLN A 186 12.44 -11.63 2.75
N PRO A 187 12.45 -11.89 4.07
CA PRO A 187 11.24 -11.92 4.86
C PRO A 187 10.62 -10.52 4.95
N VAL A 188 9.30 -10.46 4.84
CA VAL A 188 8.52 -9.23 4.96
C VAL A 188 7.24 -9.49 5.74
N ASN A 189 6.67 -8.44 6.33
CA ASN A 189 5.36 -8.50 6.96
C ASN A 189 4.49 -7.31 6.49
N ILE A 190 3.24 -7.57 6.13
CA ILE A 190 2.30 -6.56 5.61
C ILE A 190 2.06 -5.45 6.64
N TYR A 191 1.86 -5.81 7.92
CA TYR A 191 1.57 -4.84 8.98
C TYR A 191 2.78 -3.98 9.34
N GLU A 192 3.97 -4.58 9.35
CA GLU A 192 5.22 -3.83 9.54
C GLU A 192 5.46 -2.89 8.35
N SER A 193 5.25 -3.38 7.12
CA SER A 193 5.37 -2.57 5.90
C SER A 193 4.39 -1.39 5.91
N LEU A 194 3.15 -1.61 6.36
CA LEU A 194 2.16 -0.54 6.55
C LEU A 194 2.66 0.52 7.53
N ALA A 195 3.13 0.10 8.70
CA ALA A 195 3.62 1.02 9.72
C ALA A 195 4.83 1.84 9.23
N VAL A 196 5.75 1.20 8.50
CA VAL A 196 6.91 1.87 7.91
C VAL A 196 6.51 2.84 6.81
N SER A 197 5.66 2.43 5.86
CA SER A 197 5.19 3.31 4.78
C SER A 197 4.38 4.49 5.32
N ASP A 198 3.53 4.29 6.34
CA ASP A 198 2.74 5.36 6.97
C ASP A 198 3.66 6.38 7.64
N LYS A 199 4.67 5.90 8.36
CA LYS A 199 5.69 6.75 8.97
C LYS A 199 6.45 7.57 7.90
N LEU A 200 6.93 6.91 6.85
CA LEU A 200 7.70 7.58 5.79
C LEU A 200 6.86 8.60 5.02
N LEU A 201 5.59 8.30 4.76
CA LEU A 201 4.66 9.24 4.15
C LEU A 201 4.48 10.48 5.04
N LYS A 202 4.24 10.30 6.34
CA LYS A 202 4.10 11.42 7.29
C LYS A 202 5.37 12.27 7.38
N GLU A 203 6.54 11.63 7.36
CA GLU A 203 7.82 12.33 7.33
C GLU A 203 8.01 13.13 6.03
N GLY A 204 7.67 12.55 4.88
CA GLY A 204 7.70 13.24 3.59
C GLY A 204 6.79 14.47 3.56
N VAL A 205 5.55 14.33 4.04
CA VAL A 205 4.59 15.46 4.14
C VAL A 205 5.14 16.58 5.03
N GLU A 206 5.74 16.24 6.17
CA GLU A 206 6.33 17.23 7.08
C GLU A 206 7.58 17.90 6.49
N ILE A 207 8.38 17.18 5.71
CA ILE A 207 9.53 17.75 4.98
C ILE A 207 9.03 18.78 3.97
N ASN A 208 8.06 18.43 3.12
CA ASN A 208 7.49 19.35 2.12
C ASN A 208 6.95 20.63 2.77
N LYS A 209 6.22 20.47 3.88
CA LYS A 209 5.71 21.62 4.65
C LYS A 209 6.81 22.55 5.16
N ARG A 210 7.98 22.02 5.54
CA ARG A 210 9.11 22.82 6.05
C ARG A 210 9.89 23.52 4.94
N LEU A 211 10.01 22.86 3.79
CA LEU A 211 10.68 23.44 2.63
C LEU A 211 9.80 24.53 1.97
N GLY A 212 8.49 24.48 2.20
CA GLY A 212 7.53 25.35 1.53
C GLY A 212 7.25 24.86 0.11
N ALA A 213 6.26 25.46 -0.55
CA ALA A 213 6.14 25.29 -2.00
C ALA A 213 7.45 25.80 -2.62
N ILE A 214 8.16 24.90 -3.31
CA ILE A 214 9.33 25.27 -4.10
C ILE A 214 8.87 26.12 -5.28
#